data_AF-A0A937BQ04-F1
#
_entry.id   AF-A0A937BQ04-F1
#
_cell.length_a   1.000
_cell.length_b   1.000
_cell.length_c   1.000
_cell.angle_alpha   90.00
_cell.angle_beta   90.00
_cell.angle_gamma   90.00
#
_symmetry.space_group_name_H-M   'P 1'
#
loop_
_entity.id
_entity.type
_entity.pdbx_description
1 polymer ?
#
loop_
_entity_poly.entity_id
_entity_poly.type
_entity_poly.pdbx_seq_one_letter_code
_entity_poly.pdbx_strand_id
1 'polypeptide(L)'
;MRRSARTRPRKPQVGVRIDADGQFSVNDKTVDPLDLEGVLQDRIKSAGDTPILVMHVDQRVPAGVTVGVLDIAKRNKWKVIIATRPK
;
A
#
# COMPACT_ATOMS: atom_id res chain seq x y z
N MET A 1 40.71 -1.35 2.58
CA MET A 1 39.59 -1.27 3.54
C MET A 1 38.37 -0.70 2.82
N ARG A 2 37.38 -1.53 2.46
CA ARG A 2 36.21 -1.11 1.67
C ARG A 2 35.18 -0.45 2.61
N ARG A 3 34.68 0.73 2.23
CA ARG A 3 33.73 1.52 3.02
C ARG A 3 32.42 0.74 3.19
N SER A 4 32.04 0.45 4.43
CA SER A 4 30.73 -0.10 4.77
C SER A 4 29.65 0.91 4.38
N ALA A 5 28.84 0.56 3.38
CA ALA A 5 27.57 1.25 3.14
C ALA A 5 26.67 0.99 4.34
N ARG A 6 26.42 2.02 5.17
CA ARG A 6 25.37 1.97 6.19
C ARG A 6 24.03 2.01 5.46
N THR A 7 23.53 0.85 5.07
CA THR A 7 22.14 0.72 4.63
C THR A 7 21.26 0.99 5.84
N ARG A 8 20.62 2.17 5.91
CA ARG A 8 19.59 2.40 6.93
C ARG A 8 18.50 1.34 6.72
N PRO A 9 18.02 0.66 7.77
CA PRO A 9 16.88 -0.25 7.61
C PRO A 9 15.72 0.55 7.02
N ARG A 10 15.27 0.16 5.82
CA ARG A 10 14.06 0.72 5.21
C ARG A 10 12.90 0.33 6.11
N LYS A 11 12.03 1.29 6.43
CA LYS A 11 10.77 0.98 7.10
C LYS A 11 10.01 -0.06 6.26
N PRO A 12 9.41 -1.07 6.89
CA PRO A 12 8.64 -2.05 6.15
C PRO A 12 7.49 -1.38 5.40
N GLN A 13 7.25 -1.84 4.17
CA GLN A 13 6.28 -1.25 3.25
C GLN A 13 5.30 -2.32 2.78
N VAL A 14 4.03 -1.96 2.74
CA VAL A 14 2.98 -2.76 2.12
C VAL A 14 2.47 -1.96 0.94
N GLY A 15 2.61 -2.51 -0.27
CA GLY A 15 2.13 -1.86 -1.49
C GLY A 15 0.71 -2.31 -1.80
N VAL A 16 -0.20 -1.36 -1.99
CA VAL A 16 -1.50 -1.58 -2.61
C VAL A 16 -1.55 -0.81 -3.93
N ARG A 17 -2.08 -1.43 -4.96
CA ARG A 17 -2.24 -0.84 -6.29
C ARG A 17 -3.69 -0.91 -6.72
N ILE A 18 -4.14 0.14 -7.39
CA ILE A 18 -5.45 0.25 -8.03
C ILE A 18 -5.20 0.62 -9.49
N ASP A 19 -5.46 -0.34 -10.38
CA ASP A 19 -5.29 -0.17 -11.81
C ASP A 19 -6.46 0.60 -12.44
N ALA A 20 -6.31 1.03 -13.70
CA ALA A 20 -7.29 1.89 -14.38
C ALA A 20 -8.67 1.24 -14.55
N ASP A 21 -8.74 -0.09 -14.49
CA ASP A 21 -9.95 -0.92 -14.52
C ASP A 21 -10.57 -1.12 -13.13
N GLY A 22 -9.95 -0.59 -12.07
CA GLY A 22 -10.38 -0.75 -10.68
C GLY A 22 -9.91 -2.05 -10.04
N GLN A 23 -9.02 -2.81 -10.68
CA GLN A 23 -8.44 -4.02 -10.09
C GLN A 23 -7.51 -3.65 -8.92
N PHE A 24 -7.68 -4.34 -7.80
CA PHE A 24 -6.84 -4.19 -6.63
C PHE A 24 -5.75 -5.24 -6.61
N SER A 25 -4.54 -4.84 -6.24
CA SER A 25 -3.48 -5.77 -5.89
C SER A 25 -2.68 -5.34 -4.66
N VAL A 26 -2.25 -6.32 -3.85
CA VAL A 26 -1.42 -6.13 -2.66
C VAL A 26 -0.13 -6.92 -2.84
N ASN A 27 1.02 -6.23 -2.86
CA ASN A 27 2.34 -6.81 -3.20
C ASN A 27 2.29 -7.74 -4.42
N ASP A 28 1.77 -7.22 -5.53
CA ASP A 28 1.69 -7.90 -6.83
C ASP A 28 0.73 -9.10 -6.91
N LYS A 29 -0.10 -9.32 -5.88
CA LYS A 29 -1.18 -10.30 -5.92
C LYS A 29 -2.53 -9.60 -6.06
N THR A 30 -3.35 -10.03 -7.02
CA THR A 30 -4.73 -9.55 -7.16
C THR A 30 -5.54 -9.91 -5.92
N VAL A 31 -6.36 -8.97 -5.45
CA VAL A 31 -7.21 -9.14 -4.27
C VAL A 31 -8.62 -8.66 -4.60
N ASP A 32 -9.63 -9.39 -4.14
CA ASP A 32 -11.01 -8.93 -4.23
C ASP A 32 -11.22 -7.71 -3.33
N PRO A 33 -11.93 -6.65 -3.78
CA PRO A 33 -12.24 -5.50 -2.93
C PRO A 33 -12.85 -5.85 -1.56
N LEU A 34 -13.64 -6.93 -1.48
CA LEU A 34 -14.25 -7.40 -0.23
C LEU A 34 -13.22 -7.97 0.76
N ASP A 35 -12.15 -8.58 0.24
CA ASP A 35 -11.08 -9.18 1.05
C ASP A 35 -9.95 -8.19 1.36
N LEU A 36 -9.93 -7.02 0.70
CA LEU A 36 -8.84 -6.07 0.74
C LEU A 36 -8.42 -5.66 2.15
N GLU A 37 -9.39 -5.34 3.03
CA GLU A 37 -9.08 -4.91 4.40
C GLU A 37 -8.40 -6.03 5.20
N GLY A 38 -8.91 -7.26 5.11
CA GLY A 38 -8.32 -8.42 5.79
C GLY A 38 -6.90 -8.70 5.31
N VAL A 39 -6.71 -8.72 3.98
CA VAL A 39 -5.39 -8.93 3.38
C VAL A 39 -4.39 -7.84 3.78
N LEU A 40 -4.82 -6.57 3.81
CA LEU A 40 -3.98 -5.46 4.24
C LEU A 40 -3.62 -5.56 5.73
N GLN A 41 -4.58 -5.90 6.59
CA GLN A 41 -4.33 -6.11 8.02
C GLN A 41 -3.30 -7.20 8.27
N ASP A 42 -3.44 -8.35 7.64
CA ASP A 42 -2.52 -9.48 7.79
C ASP A 42 -1.13 -9.13 7.28
N ARG A 43 -1.06 -8.42 6.16
CA ARG A 43 0.22 -8.02 5.58
C ARG A 43 0.93 -6.96 6.41
N ILE A 44 0.19 -6.00 6.95
CA ILE A 44 0.72 -4.95 7.83
C ILE A 44 1.20 -5.54 9.15
N LYS A 45 0.42 -6.43 9.78
CA LYS A 45 0.84 -7.15 10.99
C LYS A 45 2.13 -7.93 10.76
N SER A 46 2.25 -8.57 9.59
CA SER A 46 3.42 -9.36 9.21
C SER A 46 4.63 -8.54 8.77
N ALA A 47 4.47 -7.24 8.51
CA ALA A 47 5.51 -6.39 7.96
C ALA A 47 6.52 -5.90 9.03
N GLY A 48 6.19 -5.99 10.32
CA GLY A 48 7.05 -5.59 11.44
C GLY A 48 6.69 -4.21 12.00
N ASP A 49 7.67 -3.51 12.58
CA ASP A 49 7.39 -2.28 13.32
C ASP A 49 7.10 -1.08 12.41
N THR A 50 5.98 -0.41 12.67
CA THR A 50 5.55 0.84 12.02
C THR A 50 5.54 0.81 10.48
N PRO A 51 4.85 -0.18 9.87
CA PRO A 51 4.80 -0.31 8.43
C PRO A 51 4.06 0.86 7.78
N ILE A 52 4.46 1.16 6.55
CA ILE A 52 3.84 2.20 5.73
C ILE A 52 3.03 1.53 4.62
N LEU A 53 1.76 1.91 4.48
CA LEU A 53 0.93 1.55 3.35
C LEU A 53 1.26 2.49 2.19
N VAL A 54 1.80 1.95 1.10
CA VAL A 54 2.09 2.70 -0.12
C VAL A 54 0.96 2.42 -1.12
N MET A 55 0.23 3.46 -1.51
CA MET A 55 -0.86 3.37 -2.47
C MET A 55 -0.39 3.83 -3.85
N HIS A 56 -0.52 2.95 -4.83
CA HIS A 56 -0.32 3.25 -6.25
C HIS A 56 -1.66 3.28 -6.95
N VAL A 57 -2.11 4.45 -7.37
CA VAL A 57 -3.43 4.61 -7.98
C VAL A 57 -3.26 5.19 -9.37
N ASP A 58 -3.87 4.55 -10.37
CA ASP A 58 -3.98 5.13 -11.71
C ASP A 58 -4.88 6.36 -11.68
N GLN A 59 -4.52 7.42 -12.42
CA GLN A 59 -5.26 8.69 -12.45
C GLN A 59 -6.69 8.55 -12.97
N ARG A 60 -7.00 7.46 -13.69
CA ARG A 60 -8.34 7.17 -14.22
C ARG A 60 -9.29 6.60 -13.17
N VAL A 61 -8.77 6.14 -12.03
CA VAL A 61 -9.58 5.55 -10.96
C VAL A 61 -10.48 6.64 -10.35
N PRO A 62 -11.79 6.40 -10.22
CA PRO A 62 -12.69 7.33 -9.55
C PRO A 62 -12.22 7.61 -8.11
N ALA A 63 -12.25 8.88 -7.70
CA ALA A 63 -11.77 9.29 -6.38
C ALA A 63 -12.44 8.51 -5.23
N GLY A 64 -13.72 8.16 -5.38
CA GLY A 64 -14.45 7.37 -4.38
C GLY A 64 -13.82 6.01 -4.05
N VAL A 65 -13.25 5.33 -5.06
CA VAL A 65 -12.54 4.06 -4.87
C VAL A 65 -11.29 4.26 -4.01
N THR A 66 -10.56 5.35 -4.26
CA THR A 66 -9.36 5.71 -3.49
C THR A 66 -9.72 6.11 -2.06
N VAL A 67 -10.81 6.87 -1.88
CA VAL A 67 -11.32 7.26 -0.56
C VAL A 67 -11.70 6.03 0.27
N GLY A 68 -12.25 4.98 -0.34
CA GLY A 68 -12.53 3.72 0.35
C GLY A 68 -11.29 3.09 1.00
N VAL A 69 -10.17 3.04 0.27
CA VAL A 69 -8.89 2.53 0.80
C VAL A 69 -8.33 3.45 1.89
N LEU A 70 -8.46 4.76 1.71
CA LEU A 70 -8.03 5.73 2.72
C LEU A 70 -8.85 5.60 4.01
N ASP A 71 -10.14 5.30 3.92
CA ASP A 71 -10.99 5.08 5.09
C ASP A 71 -10.58 3.80 5.84
N ILE A 72 -10.30 2.70 5.13
CA ILE A 72 -9.70 1.48 5.72
C ILE A 72 -8.42 1.85 6.49
N ALA A 73 -7.50 2.57 5.85
CA ALA A 73 -6.24 2.94 6.48
C ALA A 73 -6.44 3.85 7.71
N LYS A 74 -7.40 4.78 7.65
CA LYS A 74 -7.76 5.66 8.77
C LYS A 74 -8.31 4.87 9.95
N ARG A 75 -9.26 3.95 9.73
CA ARG A 75 -9.85 3.09 10.78
C ARG A 75 -8.78 2.28 11.51
N ASN A 76 -7.79 1.80 10.76
CA ASN A 76 -6.70 0.98 11.29
C ASN A 76 -5.47 1.80 11.72
N LYS A 77 -5.52 3.14 11.67
CA LYS A 77 -4.45 4.07 12.08
C LYS A 77 -3.11 3.85 11.34
N TRP A 78 -3.17 3.47 10.07
CA TRP A 78 -1.99 3.24 9.25
C TRP A 78 -1.42 4.54 8.69
N LYS A 79 -0.09 4.57 8.53
CA LYS A 79 0.58 5.64 7.78
C LYS A 79 0.48 5.33 6.29
N VAL A 80 -0.12 6.24 5.53
CA VAL A 80 -0.32 6.09 4.09
C VAL A 80 0.58 7.05 3.33
N ILE A 81 1.19 6.56 2.25
CA ILE A 81 1.85 7.38 1.23
C ILE A 81 1.17 7.10 -0.11
N ILE A 82 0.68 8.14 -0.77
CA ILE A 82 0.16 8.03 -2.14
C ILE A 82 1.32 8.27 -3.09
N ALA A 83 1.62 7.27 -3.91
CA ALA A 83 2.62 7.31 -4.95
C ALA A 83 1.93 7.09 -6.30
N THR A 84 1.50 8.18 -6.93
CA THR A 84 1.01 8.14 -8.31
C THR A 84 2.19 7.86 -9.24
N ARG A 85 2.04 6.90 -10.14
CA ARG A 85 2.98 6.77 -11.25
C ARG A 85 2.55 7.79 -12.30
N PRO A 86 3.37 8.79 -12.65
CA PRO A 86 3.14 9.53 -13.88
C PRO A 86 3.22 8.54 -15.05
N LYS A 87 2.34 8.71 -16.04
CA LYS A 87 2.40 7.94 -17.29
C LYS A 87 3.72 8.16 -18.01
#